data_AF-A0A8J6MUP7-F1
#
_entry.id   AF-A0A8J6MUP7-F1
#
_cell.length_a   1.000
_cell.length_b   1.000
_cell.length_c   1.000
_cell.angle_alpha   90.00
_cell.angle_beta   90.00
_cell.angle_gamma   90.00
#
_symmetry.space_group_name_H-M   'P 1'
#
loop_
_entity.id
_entity.type
_entity.pdbx_description
1 polymer ?
#
loop_
_entity_poly.entity_id
_entity_poly.type
_entity_poly.pdbx_seq_one_letter_code
_entity_poly.pdbx_strand_id
1 'polypeptide(L)'
;MACLGGCVTGGGQPIVDAKTSEMVNIKEERAKAIYSEDEAQTIRKSHKNPYIKALYEEFLGEPNGHLSHELLHTHYVKRSKF
;
A
#
# COMPACT_ATOMS: atom_id res chain seq x y z
N MET A 1 8.02 2.23 -7.37
CA MET A 1 6.75 2.89 -7.75
C MET A 1 6.94 3.55 -9.11
N ALA A 2 6.00 3.41 -10.05
CA ALA A 2 6.15 3.95 -11.41
C ALA A 2 5.70 5.42 -11.53
N CYS A 3 4.66 5.83 -10.79
CA CYS A 3 4.15 7.21 -10.84
C CYS A 3 4.98 8.16 -9.96
N LEU A 4 5.19 9.39 -10.44
CA LEU A 4 5.89 10.45 -9.74
C LEU A 4 5.10 10.88 -8.50
N GLY A 5 5.53 10.46 -7.31
CA GLY A 5 4.82 10.72 -6.05
C GLY A 5 4.02 9.52 -5.51
N GLY A 6 4.03 8.38 -6.20
CA GLY A 6 3.37 7.16 -5.73
C GLY A 6 1.90 7.04 -6.15
N CYS A 7 1.15 6.16 -5.48
CA CYS A 7 -0.24 5.87 -5.83
C CYS A 7 -1.18 7.08 -5.71
N VAL A 8 -0.87 8.00 -4.78
CA VAL A 8 -1.63 9.24 -4.54
C VAL A 8 -1.58 10.22 -5.73
N THR A 9 -0.66 10.01 -6.67
CA THR A 9 -0.53 10.76 -7.93
C THR A 9 -0.62 9.83 -9.16
N GLY A 10 -1.22 8.66 -9.00
CA GLY A 10 -1.43 7.72 -10.11
C GLY A 10 -2.31 8.32 -11.21
N GLY A 11 -2.16 7.82 -12.45
CA GLY A 11 -2.85 8.38 -13.62
C GLY A 11 -4.39 8.29 -13.59
N GLY A 12 -4.97 7.50 -12.69
CA GLY A 12 -6.42 7.43 -12.45
C GLY A 12 -6.93 8.38 -11.37
N GLN A 13 -6.06 9.18 -10.74
CA GLN A 13 -6.47 10.16 -9.73
C GLN A 13 -7.15 11.37 -10.39
N PRO A 14 -7.99 12.12 -9.66
CA PRO A 14 -8.62 13.33 -10.18
C PRO A 14 -7.58 14.31 -10.75
N ILE A 15 -7.85 14.79 -11.97
CA ILE A 15 -7.02 15.79 -12.65
C ILE A 15 -7.17 17.11 -11.92
N VAL A 16 -6.03 17.70 -11.56
CA VAL A 16 -5.94 19.02 -10.93
C VAL A 16 -5.57 20.04 -11.99
N ASP A 17 -6.26 21.18 -12.01
CA ASP A 17 -5.97 22.25 -12.95
C ASP A 17 -4.61 22.91 -12.67
N ALA A 18 -4.04 23.55 -13.69
CA ALA A 18 -2.69 24.12 -13.62
C ALA A 18 -2.55 25.17 -12.50
N LYS A 19 -3.57 26.01 -12.29
CA LYS A 19 -3.52 27.08 -11.28
C LYS A 19 -3.46 26.47 -9.88
N THR A 20 -4.30 25.48 -9.60
CA THR A 20 -4.28 24.79 -8.31
C THR A 20 -2.96 24.03 -8.09
N SER A 21 -2.44 23.38 -9.13
CA SER A 21 -1.17 22.63 -9.03
C SER A 21 0.07 23.51 -8.84
N GLU A 22 0.02 24.80 -9.21
CA GLU A 22 1.10 25.76 -8.96
C GLU A 22 1.09 26.27 -7.52
N MET A 23 -0.10 26.41 -6.93
CA MET A 23 -0.27 26.96 -5.57
C MET A 23 -0.16 25.88 -4.47
N VAL A 24 -0.50 24.63 -4.78
CA VAL A 24 -0.64 23.57 -3.78
C VAL A 24 0.18 22.34 -4.16
N ASN A 25 0.94 21.81 -3.21
CA ASN A 25 1.58 20.51 -3.35
C ASN A 25 0.56 19.38 -3.17
N ILE A 26 -0.12 19.01 -4.24
CA ILE A 26 -1.20 18.01 -4.24
C ILE A 26 -0.76 16.66 -3.66
N LYS A 27 0.49 16.26 -3.91
CA LYS A 27 1.04 15.00 -3.37
C LYS A 27 1.06 15.04 -1.84
N GLU A 28 1.55 16.14 -1.28
CA GLU A 28 1.70 16.31 0.17
C GLU A 28 0.35 16.37 0.86
N GLU A 29 -0.60 17.13 0.33
CA GLU A 29 -1.95 17.22 0.91
C GLU A 29 -2.68 15.87 0.89
N ARG A 30 -2.60 15.13 -0.22
CA ARG A 30 -3.19 13.78 -0.31
C ARG A 30 -2.53 12.81 0.67
N ALA A 31 -1.20 12.85 0.79
CA ALA A 31 -0.47 11.99 1.71
C ALA A 31 -0.76 12.32 3.17
N LYS A 32 -0.85 13.61 3.51
CA LYS A 32 -1.14 14.11 4.86
C LYS A 32 -2.46 13.57 5.40
N ALA A 33 -3.51 13.57 4.58
CA ALA A 33 -4.80 13.01 4.98
C ALA A 33 -4.68 11.53 5.38
N ILE A 34 -3.99 10.72 4.57
CA ILE A 34 -3.78 9.29 4.84
C ILE A 34 -2.94 9.07 6.11
N TYR A 35 -1.85 9.83 6.28
CA TYR A 35 -1.00 9.69 7.46
C TYR A 35 -1.69 10.18 8.74
N SER A 36 -2.51 11.23 8.67
CA SER A 36 -3.29 11.66 9.83
C SER A 36 -4.30 10.60 10.27
N GLU A 37 -4.85 9.82 9.34
CA GLU A 37 -5.73 8.72 9.66
C GLU A 37 -4.96 7.56 10.33
N ASP A 38 -3.82 7.15 9.77
CA ASP A 38 -2.95 6.11 10.33
C ASP A 38 -2.48 6.45 11.75
N GLU A 39 -2.08 7.72 11.98
CA GLU A 39 -1.68 8.20 13.30
C GLU A 39 -2.82 8.19 14.32
N ALA A 40 -4.06 8.39 13.88
CA ALA A 40 -5.22 8.30 14.75
C ALA A 40 -5.59 6.84 15.13
N GLN A 41 -5.08 5.84 14.40
CA GLN A 41 -5.42 4.44 14.68
C GLN A 41 -4.74 3.93 15.96
N THR A 42 -5.53 3.26 16.81
CA THR A 42 -5.06 2.56 18.00
C THR A 42 -4.18 1.36 17.65
N ILE A 43 -4.48 0.66 16.54
CA ILE A 43 -3.74 -0.50 16.05
C ILE A 43 -3.14 -0.17 14.68
N ARG A 44 -1.87 0.25 14.67
CA ARG A 44 -1.12 0.64 13.45
C ARG A 44 -0.05 -0.35 13.00
N LYS A 45 0.11 -1.47 13.71
CA LYS A 45 1.11 -2.51 13.39
C LYS A 45 0.38 -3.76 12.93
N SER A 46 0.68 -4.25 11.73
CA SER A 46 -0.06 -5.36 11.11
C SER A 46 -0.11 -6.62 11.99
N HIS A 47 1.00 -6.98 12.65
CA HIS A 47 1.07 -8.14 13.57
C HIS A 47 0.30 -7.94 14.88
N LYS A 48 -0.20 -6.73 15.17
CA LYS A 48 -1.09 -6.46 16.31
C LYS A 48 -2.57 -6.49 15.91
N ASN A 49 -2.90 -6.55 14.62
CA ASN A 49 -4.27 -6.59 14.15
C ASN A 49 -4.91 -7.94 14.51
N PRO A 50 -6.02 -7.97 15.27
CA PRO A 50 -6.67 -9.22 15.69
C PRO A 50 -7.14 -10.07 14.51
N TYR A 51 -7.58 -9.45 13.41
CA TYR A 51 -8.02 -10.19 12.22
C TYR A 51 -6.85 -10.85 11.49
N ILE A 52 -5.67 -10.22 11.48
CA ILE A 52 -4.46 -10.82 10.93
C ILE A 52 -4.03 -12.01 11.79
N LYS A 53 -4.06 -11.88 13.11
CA LYS A 53 -3.73 -12.98 14.02
C LYS A 53 -4.66 -14.17 13.81
N ALA A 54 -5.98 -13.95 13.81
CA ALA A 54 -6.96 -15.01 13.57
C ALA A 54 -6.75 -15.69 12.21
N LEU A 55 -6.48 -14.91 11.14
CA LEU A 55 -6.21 -15.46 9.81
C LEU A 55 -5.00 -16.43 9.81
N TYR A 56 -3.93 -16.10 10.53
CA TYR A 56 -2.76 -16.98 10.63
C TYR A 56 -3.02 -18.16 11.58
N GLU A 57 -3.60 -17.94 12.75
CA GLU A 57 -3.87 -18.98 13.75
C GLU A 57 -4.87 -20.04 13.24
N GLU A 58 -5.90 -19.62 12.50
CA GLU A 58 -7.00 -20.50 12.09
C GLU A 58 -6.83 -21.07 10.68
N PHE A 59 -6.05 -20.43 9.82
CA PHE A 59 -5.98 -20.79 8.39
C PHE A 59 -4.57 -20.87 7.82
N LEU A 60 -3.82 -19.77 7.81
CA LEU A 60 -2.53 -19.72 7.08
C LEU A 60 -1.37 -20.44 7.80
N GLY A 61 -1.49 -20.65 9.11
CA GLY A 61 -0.43 -21.16 9.96
C GLY A 61 0.62 -20.09 10.26
N GLU A 62 1.82 -20.23 9.72
CA GLU A 62 2.95 -19.35 10.00
C GLU A 62 3.31 -18.45 8.80
N PRO A 63 3.81 -17.22 9.04
CA PRO A 63 4.42 -16.40 8.00
C PRO A 63 5.57 -17.16 7.32
N ASN A 64 5.64 -17.10 5.99
CA ASN A 64 6.57 -17.88 5.17
C ASN A 64 6.41 -19.42 5.26
N GLY A 65 5.34 -19.92 5.91
CA GLY A 65 4.96 -21.33 5.86
C GLY A 65 4.49 -21.79 4.48
N HIS A 66 4.31 -23.09 4.30
CA HIS A 66 3.96 -23.68 3.00
C HIS A 66 2.70 -23.06 2.39
N LEU A 67 1.59 -23.01 3.15
CA LEU A 67 0.32 -22.45 2.68
C LEU A 67 0.40 -20.93 2.43
N SER A 68 1.07 -20.18 3.32
CA SER A 68 1.34 -18.75 3.12
C SER A 68 2.14 -18.49 1.83
N HIS A 69 3.12 -19.34 1.54
CA HIS A 69 3.95 -19.22 0.34
C HIS A 69 3.18 -19.60 -0.93
N GLU A 70 2.25 -20.55 -0.87
CA GLU A 70 1.39 -20.90 -1.99
C GLU A 70 0.41 -19.77 -2.35
N LEU A 71 -0.22 -19.15 -1.33
CA LEU A 71 -1.29 -18.18 -1.56
C LEU A 71 -0.82 -16.73 -1.70
N LEU A 72 0.22 -16.33 -0.97
CA LEU A 72 0.59 -14.92 -0.81
C LEU A 72 1.92 -14.57 -1.50
N HIS A 73 2.70 -15.55 -1.93
CA HIS A 73 3.97 -15.31 -2.62
C HIS A 73 3.81 -15.51 -4.13
N THR A 74 4.72 -14.89 -4.89
CA THR A 74 4.75 -15.00 -6.34
C THR A 74 6.18 -14.98 -6.84
N HIS A 75 6.39 -15.29 -8.12
CA HIS A 75 7.72 -15.39 -8.72
C HIS A 75 7.83 -14.49 -9.95
N TYR A 76 9.01 -13.92 -10.13
CA TYR A 76 9.33 -13.12 -11.30
C TYR A 76 10.15 -13.96 -12.27
N VAL A 77 9.82 -13.87 -13.56
CA VAL A 77 10.55 -14.56 -14.62
C VAL A 77 11.49 -13.57 -15.30
N LYS A 78 12.76 -13.95 -15.45
CA LYS A 78 13.72 -13.16 -16.23
C LYS A 78 13.25 -13.09 -17.68
N ARG A 79 13.06 -11.87 -18.20
CA ARG A 79 12.75 -11.62 -19.62
C ARG A 79 13.95 -10.92 -20.26
N SER A 80 14.25 -11.26 -21.53
CA SER A 80 15.20 -10.45 -22.29
C SER A 80 14.58 -9.06 -22.48
N LYS A 81 15.39 -8.03 -22.28
CA LYS A 81 15.06 -6.71 -22.83
C LYS A 81 15.43 -6.83 -24.30
N PHE A 82 14.42 -6.82 -25.16
CA PHE A 82 14.53 -7.02 -26.61
C PHE A 82 14.71 -8.48 -27.03
#